data_AF-A0A4V2HFH8-F1
#
_entry.id   AF-A0A4V2HFH8-F1
#
_cell.length_a   1.000
_cell.length_b   1.000
_cell.length_c   1.000
_cell.angle_alpha   90.00
_cell.angle_beta   90.00
_cell.angle_gamma   90.00
#
_symmetry.space_group_name_H-M   'P 1'
#
loop_
_entity.id
_entity.type
_entity.pdbx_description
1 polymer ?
#
loop_
_entity_poly.entity_id
_entity_poly.type
_entity_poly.pdbx_seq_one_letter_code
_entity_poly.pdbx_strand_id
1 'polypeptide(L)'
;MRKQLRGEELSGRIRTVIHELADEAAKLGKGYVFNASEVSARVPASRTTLRRYDHVVAETLKSLKAGRRSTSGEALIALFRAQNERLQEELAVAQRQVQALRQHHVEIYRRFHHSSADITPLLTPLLAEECKEASACLFCGGDISAVKSRKAGSNVFPIKPSAGKPGR
;
A
#
# COMPACT_ATOMS: atom_id res chain seq x y z
N MET A 1 -57.00 1.16 -9.65
CA MET A 1 -55.81 0.62 -10.34
C MET A 1 -54.88 1.78 -10.71
N ARG A 2 -53.60 1.77 -10.28
CA ARG A 2 -52.63 2.81 -10.68
C ARG A 2 -52.28 2.62 -12.16
N LYS A 3 -52.46 3.66 -12.98
CA LYS A 3 -52.09 3.67 -14.41
C LYS A 3 -50.59 3.32 -14.52
N GLN A 4 -50.25 2.25 -15.25
CA GLN A 4 -48.86 1.93 -15.55
C GLN A 4 -48.34 2.94 -16.57
N LEU A 5 -47.49 3.86 -16.15
CA LEU A 5 -46.75 4.74 -17.05
C LEU A 5 -45.70 3.92 -17.80
N ARG A 6 -45.51 4.15 -19.11
CA ARG A 6 -44.56 3.42 -19.96
C ARG A 6 -43.81 4.38 -20.88
N GLY A 7 -42.60 3.99 -21.29
CA GLY A 7 -41.80 4.75 -22.26
C GLY A 7 -41.43 6.15 -21.78
N GLU A 8 -41.59 7.14 -22.66
CA GLU A 8 -41.23 8.54 -22.39
C GLU A 8 -42.01 9.17 -21.24
N GLU A 9 -43.28 8.81 -21.04
CA GLU A 9 -44.08 9.31 -19.92
C GLU A 9 -43.49 8.88 -18.57
N LEU A 10 -42.97 7.66 -18.51
CA LEU A 10 -42.29 7.16 -17.31
C LEU A 10 -40.96 7.90 -17.10
N SER A 11 -40.17 8.08 -18.17
CA SER A 11 -38.93 8.84 -18.12
C SER A 11 -39.16 10.26 -17.62
N GLY A 12 -40.15 10.96 -18.19
CA GLY A 12 -40.55 12.30 -17.78
C GLY A 12 -40.93 12.35 -16.30
N ARG A 13 -41.76 11.40 -15.84
CA ARG A 13 -42.17 11.34 -14.42
C ARG A 13 -41.00 11.07 -13.49
N ILE A 14 -40.04 10.23 -13.86
CA ILE A 14 -38.82 9.99 -13.09
C ILE A 14 -38.03 11.29 -12.94
N ARG A 15 -37.84 12.05 -14.04
CA ARG A 15 -37.13 13.35 -13.99
C ARG A 15 -37.85 14.31 -13.05
N THR A 16 -39.16 14.47 -13.19
CA THR A 16 -39.95 15.39 -12.36
C THR A 16 -39.84 15.04 -10.87
N VAL A 17 -39.98 13.77 -10.51
CA VAL A 17 -39.89 13.34 -9.10
C VAL A 17 -38.49 13.56 -8.53
N ILE A 18 -37.44 13.35 -9.32
CA ILE A 18 -36.06 13.64 -8.90
C ILE A 18 -35.88 15.14 -8.65
N HIS A 19 -36.42 16.00 -9.51
CA HIS A 19 -36.40 17.45 -9.31
C HIS A 19 -37.21 17.87 -8.07
N GLU A 20 -38.42 17.37 -7.88
CA GLU A 20 -39.26 17.65 -6.70
C GLU A 20 -38.51 17.29 -5.39
N LEU A 21 -37.89 16.12 -5.35
CA LEU A 21 -37.09 15.68 -4.19
C LEU A 21 -35.83 16.52 -3.99
N ALA A 22 -35.19 16.96 -5.08
CA ALA A 22 -34.04 17.84 -5.00
C ALA A 22 -34.43 19.22 -4.45
N ASP A 23 -35.56 19.77 -4.88
CA ASP A 23 -36.12 21.04 -4.39
C ASP A 23 -36.53 20.95 -2.91
N GLU A 24 -37.13 19.82 -2.49
CA GLU A 24 -37.42 19.55 -1.08
C GLU A 24 -36.15 19.51 -0.23
N ALA A 25 -35.08 18.86 -0.71
CA ALA A 25 -33.80 18.82 -0.02
C ALA A 25 -33.14 20.21 0.04
N ALA A 26 -33.22 20.99 -1.05
CA ALA A 26 -32.70 22.35 -1.12
C ALA A 26 -33.42 23.29 -0.14
N LYS A 27 -34.74 23.17 0.01
CA LYS A 27 -35.53 23.93 1.01
C LYS A 27 -35.09 23.63 2.44
N LEU A 28 -34.58 22.43 2.69
CA LEU A 28 -34.04 22.00 3.98
C LEU A 28 -32.54 22.33 4.14
N GLY A 29 -31.92 23.00 3.16
CA GLY A 29 -30.50 23.34 3.15
C GLY A 29 -29.56 22.14 3.00
N LYS A 30 -30.07 20.99 2.53
CA LYS A 30 -29.29 19.75 2.38
C LYS A 30 -29.04 19.46 0.89
N GLY A 31 -27.86 18.93 0.59
CA GLY A 31 -27.55 18.41 -0.74
C GLY A 31 -28.42 17.18 -1.05
N TYR A 32 -29.04 17.16 -2.23
CA TYR A 32 -29.83 16.01 -2.68
C TYR A 32 -28.92 14.82 -3.00
N VAL A 33 -29.28 13.65 -2.47
CA VAL A 33 -28.61 12.39 -2.77
C VAL A 33 -29.65 11.37 -3.22
N PHE A 34 -29.49 10.84 -4.43
CA PHE A 34 -30.47 9.94 -5.02
C PHE A 34 -30.61 8.64 -4.21
N ASN A 35 -31.86 8.32 -3.85
CA ASN A 35 -32.25 7.08 -3.20
C ASN A 35 -33.31 6.36 -4.04
N ALA A 36 -32.94 5.21 -4.63
CA ALA A 36 -33.83 4.44 -5.49
C ALA A 36 -35.12 4.00 -4.78
N SER A 37 -35.07 3.73 -3.47
CA SER A 37 -36.24 3.33 -2.69
C SER A 37 -37.25 4.46 -2.58
N GLU A 38 -36.78 5.68 -2.32
CA GLU A 38 -37.61 6.87 -2.17
C GLU A 38 -38.25 7.29 -3.50
N VAL A 39 -37.47 7.25 -4.58
CA VAL A 39 -37.99 7.52 -5.93
C VAL A 39 -39.01 6.46 -6.35
N SER A 40 -38.77 5.17 -6.04
CA SER A 40 -39.74 4.10 -6.36
C SER A 40 -41.04 4.16 -5.56
N ALA A 41 -41.07 4.88 -4.43
CA ALA A 41 -42.30 5.10 -3.67
C ALA A 41 -43.20 6.16 -4.33
N ARG A 42 -42.59 7.16 -4.98
CA ARG A 42 -43.29 8.28 -5.63
C ARG A 42 -43.58 8.05 -7.11
N VAL A 43 -42.75 7.28 -7.81
CA VAL A 43 -42.98 6.84 -9.20
C VAL A 43 -43.73 5.51 -9.18
N PRO A 44 -44.74 5.28 -10.05
CA PRO A 44 -45.40 3.97 -10.17
C PRO A 44 -44.49 2.94 -10.89
N ALA A 45 -43.26 2.76 -10.41
CA ALA A 45 -42.25 1.88 -10.97
C ALA A 45 -41.44 1.20 -9.85
N SER A 46 -41.09 -0.06 -10.05
CA SER A 46 -40.22 -0.79 -9.12
C SER A 46 -38.77 -0.29 -9.20
N ARG A 47 -37.99 -0.59 -8.16
CA ARG A 47 -36.53 -0.35 -8.16
C ARG A 47 -35.82 -1.04 -9.34
N THR A 48 -36.29 -2.21 -9.76
CA THR A 48 -35.76 -2.92 -10.95
C THR A 48 -36.04 -2.16 -12.24
N THR A 49 -37.23 -1.55 -12.38
CA THR A 49 -37.52 -0.68 -13.53
C THR A 49 -36.67 0.58 -13.50
N LEU A 50 -36.48 1.22 -12.34
CA LEU A 50 -35.57 2.37 -12.21
C LEU A 50 -34.13 2.04 -12.63
N ARG A 51 -33.64 0.82 -12.35
CA ARG A 51 -32.33 0.34 -12.85
C ARG A 51 -32.27 0.16 -14.36
N ARG A 52 -33.38 -0.10 -15.04
CA ARG A 52 -33.40 -0.14 -16.53
C ARG A 52 -33.36 1.26 -17.14
N TYR A 53 -33.94 2.23 -16.45
CA TYR A 53 -33.90 3.65 -16.82
C TYR A 53 -32.74 4.38 -16.14
N ASP A 54 -31.64 3.67 -15.81
CA ASP A 54 -30.51 4.26 -15.09
C ASP A 54 -29.85 5.41 -15.86
N HIS A 55 -29.88 5.35 -17.19
CA HIS A 55 -29.39 6.43 -18.06
C HIS A 55 -30.16 7.75 -17.83
N VAL A 56 -31.49 7.71 -17.67
CA VAL A 56 -32.32 8.90 -17.38
C VAL A 56 -32.00 9.45 -16.00
N VAL A 57 -31.81 8.55 -15.02
CA VAL A 57 -31.43 8.92 -13.65
C VAL A 57 -30.04 9.55 -13.63
N ALA A 58 -29.05 8.94 -14.29
CA ALA A 58 -27.69 9.46 -14.35
C ALA A 58 -27.63 10.83 -15.04
N GLU A 59 -28.36 11.02 -16.14
CA GLU A 59 -28.45 12.30 -16.86
C GLU A 59 -29.05 13.41 -15.97
N THR A 60 -30.14 13.11 -15.26
CA THR A 60 -30.78 14.07 -14.34
C THR A 60 -29.95 14.36 -13.10
N LEU A 61 -29.25 13.38 -12.55
CA LEU A 61 -28.33 13.62 -11.44
C LEU A 61 -27.12 14.45 -11.87
N LYS A 62 -26.62 14.25 -13.10
CA LYS A 62 -25.53 15.04 -13.66
C LYS A 62 -25.95 16.51 -13.86
N SER A 63 -27.16 16.78 -14.36
CA SER A 63 -27.66 18.15 -14.50
C SER A 63 -27.85 18.84 -13.15
N LEU A 64 -28.28 18.10 -12.12
CA LEU A 64 -28.45 18.59 -10.75
C LEU A 64 -27.15 18.65 -9.93
N LYS A 65 -26.02 18.17 -10.47
CA LYS A 65 -24.76 17.95 -9.72
C LYS A 65 -24.98 17.14 -8.42
N ALA A 66 -25.98 16.27 -8.41
CA ALA A 66 -26.38 15.49 -7.25
C ALA A 66 -25.70 14.13 -7.28
N GLY A 67 -25.22 13.68 -6.11
CA GLY A 67 -24.62 12.37 -5.95
C GLY A 67 -25.68 11.26 -5.91
N ARG A 68 -25.30 10.05 -6.32
CA ARG A 68 -26.07 8.84 -5.98
C ARG A 68 -25.66 8.40 -4.58
N ARG A 69 -26.59 7.85 -3.77
CA ARG A 69 -26.15 7.03 -2.62
C ARG A 69 -25.33 5.89 -3.20
N SER A 70 -24.01 5.99 -3.10
CA SER A 70 -23.09 4.91 -3.44
C SER A 70 -23.54 3.70 -2.64
N THR A 71 -23.87 2.60 -3.32
CA THR A 71 -23.95 1.30 -2.67
C THR A 71 -22.66 1.12 -1.89
N SER A 72 -22.76 0.78 -0.60
CA SER A 72 -21.66 0.76 0.39
C SER A 72 -20.31 0.26 -0.14
N GLY A 73 -20.30 -0.67 -1.10
CA GLY A 73 -19.11 -1.15 -1.79
C GLY A 73 -18.30 -0.08 -2.53
N GLU A 74 -18.90 0.87 -3.25
CA GLU A 74 -18.13 1.87 -4.01
C GLU A 74 -17.43 2.89 -3.11
N ALA A 75 -18.09 3.31 -2.02
CA ALA A 75 -17.49 4.17 -1.02
C ALA A 75 -16.36 3.45 -0.26
N LEU A 76 -16.54 2.16 0.06
CA LEU A 76 -15.50 1.33 0.64
C LEU A 76 -14.32 1.13 -0.32
N ILE A 77 -14.58 0.92 -1.62
CA ILE A 77 -13.53 0.80 -2.63
C ILE A 77 -12.73 2.10 -2.73
N ALA A 78 -13.39 3.26 -2.74
CA ALA A 78 -12.71 4.55 -2.76
C ALA A 78 -11.85 4.76 -1.50
N LEU A 79 -12.38 4.40 -0.32
CA LEU A 79 -11.65 4.45 0.94
C LEU A 79 -10.41 3.55 0.93
N PHE A 80 -10.56 2.28 0.50
CA PHE A 80 -9.46 1.33 0.44
C PHE A 80 -8.40 1.72 -0.59
N ARG A 81 -8.79 2.35 -1.71
CA ARG A 81 -7.84 2.91 -2.67
C ARG A 81 -7.01 4.04 -2.04
N ALA A 82 -7.66 4.99 -1.37
CA ALA A 82 -6.96 6.07 -0.68
C ALA A 82 -6.02 5.55 0.42
N GLN A 83 -6.43 4.53 1.17
CA GLN A 83 -5.57 3.89 2.18
C GLN A 83 -4.36 3.19 1.54
N ASN A 84 -4.55 2.48 0.43
CA ASN A 84 -3.46 1.83 -0.29
C ASN A 84 -2.45 2.84 -0.83
N GLU A 85 -2.92 3.95 -1.42
CA GLU A 85 -2.05 5.01 -1.92
C GLU A 85 -1.20 5.59 -0.78
N ARG A 86 -1.82 5.90 0.35
CA ARG A 86 -1.10 6.38 1.54
C ARG A 86 -0.06 5.38 2.04
N LEU A 87 -0.42 4.10 2.16
CA LEU A 87 0.50 3.07 2.62
C LEU A 87 1.67 2.86 1.63
N GLN A 88 1.42 2.97 0.34
CA GLN A 88 2.47 2.92 -0.69
C GLN A 88 3.44 4.10 -0.58
N GLU A 89 2.93 5.31 -0.30
CA GLU A 89 3.75 6.49 -0.06
C GLU A 89 4.61 6.31 1.20
N GLU A 90 4.02 5.88 2.31
CA GLU A 90 4.73 5.61 3.57
C GLU A 90 5.84 4.56 3.37
N LEU A 91 5.54 3.49 2.62
CA LEU A 91 6.51 2.45 2.28
C LEU A 91 7.64 2.99 1.39
N ALA A 92 7.32 3.84 0.40
CA ALA A 92 8.33 4.47 -0.45
C ALA A 92 9.24 5.44 0.32
N VAL A 93 8.72 6.12 1.35
CA VAL A 93 9.52 6.97 2.25
C VAL A 93 10.45 6.10 3.11
N ALA A 94 9.90 5.05 3.74
CA ALA A 94 10.69 4.13 4.56
C ALA A 94 11.81 3.46 3.75
N GLN A 95 11.53 3.02 2.52
CA GLN A 95 12.54 2.44 1.63
C GLN A 95 13.67 3.42 1.31
N ARG A 96 13.34 4.69 1.02
CA ARG A 96 14.34 5.74 0.80
C ARG A 96 15.21 5.97 2.02
N GLN A 97 14.63 5.98 3.22
CA GLN A 97 15.38 6.12 4.47
C GLN A 97 16.32 4.93 4.72
N VAL A 98 15.83 3.70 4.55
CA VAL A 98 16.65 2.48 4.68
C VAL A 98 17.82 2.51 3.69
N GLN A 99 17.57 2.93 2.45
CA GLN A 99 18.63 3.02 1.44
C GLN A 99 19.66 4.09 1.81
N ALA A 100 19.23 5.25 2.30
CA ALA A 100 20.13 6.31 2.77
C ALA A 100 20.99 5.84 3.95
N LEU A 101 20.40 5.14 4.93
CA LEU A 101 21.14 4.56 6.06
C LEU A 101 22.16 3.51 5.59
N ARG A 102 21.79 2.64 4.65
CA ARG A 102 22.72 1.66 4.06
C ARG A 102 23.89 2.34 3.34
N GLN A 103 23.62 3.39 2.57
CA GLN A 103 24.67 4.17 1.92
C GLN A 103 25.60 4.83 2.96
N HIS A 104 25.04 5.35 4.04
CA HIS A 104 25.82 5.94 5.12
C HIS A 104 26.71 4.90 5.82
N HIS A 105 26.19 3.70 6.10
CA HIS A 105 27.00 2.60 6.65
C HIS A 105 28.15 2.19 5.72
N VAL A 106 27.89 2.08 4.41
CA VAL A 106 28.94 1.80 3.43
C VAL A 106 30.03 2.87 3.47
N GLU A 107 29.65 4.14 3.57
CA GLU A 107 30.61 5.25 3.66
C GLU A 107 31.45 5.20 4.96
N ILE A 108 30.82 4.87 6.09
CA ILE A 108 31.53 4.66 7.36
C ILE A 108 32.57 3.54 7.22
N TYR A 109 32.18 2.38 6.68
CA TYR A 109 33.10 1.26 6.49
C TYR A 109 34.22 1.59 5.49
N ARG A 110 33.91 2.34 4.43
CA ARG A 110 34.95 2.85 3.51
C ARG A 110 35.96 3.70 4.26
N ARG A 111 35.53 4.65 5.09
CA ARG A 111 36.46 5.51 5.84
C ARG A 111 37.36 4.71 6.76
N PHE A 112 36.80 3.75 7.49
CA PHE A 112 37.59 2.84 8.33
C PHE A 112 38.62 2.04 7.54
N HIS A 113 38.23 1.54 6.37
CA HIS A 113 39.15 0.84 5.47
C HIS A 113 40.28 1.74 4.98
N HIS A 114 39.97 2.98 4.57
CA HIS A 114 40.97 3.94 4.09
C HIS A 114 41.91 4.41 5.21
N SER A 115 41.46 4.44 6.47
CA SER A 115 42.30 4.75 7.62
C SER A 115 43.09 3.54 8.14
N SER A 116 42.99 2.38 7.49
CA SER A 116 43.58 1.10 7.94
C SER A 116 43.25 0.77 9.41
N ALA A 117 42.09 1.22 9.89
CA ALA A 117 41.66 0.96 11.26
C ALA A 117 41.11 -0.47 11.34
N ASP A 118 41.55 -1.23 12.34
CA ASP A 118 40.99 -2.56 12.60
C ASP A 118 39.59 -2.42 13.22
N ILE A 119 38.58 -2.72 12.41
CA ILE A 119 37.17 -2.70 12.81
C ILE A 119 36.65 -4.06 13.29
N THR A 120 37.47 -5.11 13.21
CA THR A 120 37.12 -6.46 13.64
C THR A 120 36.54 -6.52 15.06
N PRO A 121 37.08 -5.83 16.08
CA PRO A 121 36.51 -5.88 17.43
C PRO A 121 35.10 -5.27 17.54
N LEU A 122 34.74 -4.35 16.65
CA LEU A 122 33.39 -3.75 16.62
C LEU A 122 32.37 -4.64 15.91
N LEU A 123 32.79 -5.38 14.87
CA LEU A 123 31.91 -6.21 14.05
C LEU A 123 31.70 -7.61 14.62
N THR A 124 32.72 -8.18 15.25
CA THR A 124 32.69 -9.55 15.78
C THR A 124 31.53 -9.83 16.76
N PRO A 125 31.20 -8.97 17.75
CA PRO A 125 30.08 -9.25 18.66
C PRO A 125 28.74 -9.25 17.92
N LEU A 126 28.53 -8.30 17.01
CA LEU A 126 27.31 -8.18 16.21
C LEU A 126 27.12 -9.40 15.31
N LEU A 127 28.17 -9.79 14.59
CA LEU A 127 28.14 -10.97 13.72
C LEU A 127 27.93 -12.26 14.50
N ALA A 128 28.47 -12.37 15.71
CA ALA A 128 28.28 -13.55 16.56
C ALA A 128 26.83 -13.68 17.05
N GLU A 129 26.12 -12.56 17.28
CA GLU A 129 24.69 -12.58 17.62
C GLU A 129 23.84 -12.94 16.40
N GLU A 130 24.02 -12.26 15.27
CA GLU A 130 23.24 -12.53 14.05
C GLU A 130 23.46 -13.96 13.53
N CYS A 131 24.70 -14.48 13.63
CA CYS A 131 24.99 -15.87 13.27
C CYS A 131 24.28 -16.86 14.22
N LYS A 132 24.18 -16.57 15.53
CA LYS A 132 23.44 -17.44 16.47
C LYS A 132 21.96 -17.48 16.14
N GLU A 133 21.37 -16.34 15.80
CA GLU A 133 19.97 -16.26 15.40
C GLU A 133 19.70 -17.00 14.08
N ALA A 134 20.61 -16.87 13.11
CA ALA A 134 20.52 -17.54 11.82
C ALA A 134 20.91 -19.02 11.84
N SER A 135 21.39 -19.55 12.98
CA SER A 135 21.95 -20.89 13.19
C SER A 135 23.06 -21.34 12.23
N ALA A 136 23.50 -20.46 11.31
CA ALA A 136 24.52 -20.68 10.30
C ALA A 136 25.40 -19.44 10.12
N CYS A 137 26.63 -19.64 9.64
CA CYS A 137 27.56 -18.55 9.36
C CYS A 137 27.05 -17.70 8.18
N LEU A 138 26.88 -16.39 8.40
CA LEU A 138 26.40 -15.45 7.39
C LEU A 138 27.30 -15.30 6.16
N PHE A 139 28.59 -15.61 6.28
CA PHE A 139 29.55 -15.47 5.17
C PHE A 139 29.74 -16.73 4.33
N CYS A 140 29.65 -17.91 4.94
CA CYS A 140 29.95 -19.18 4.26
C CYS A 140 28.81 -20.21 4.33
N GLY A 141 27.70 -19.91 5.00
CA GLY A 141 26.55 -20.80 5.16
C GLY A 141 26.82 -22.06 6.00
N GLY A 142 27.98 -22.15 6.65
CA GLY A 142 28.35 -23.31 7.46
C GLY A 142 27.63 -23.34 8.80
N ASP A 143 27.20 -24.53 9.23
CA ASP A 143 26.59 -24.75 10.54
C ASP A 143 27.54 -24.36 11.69
N ILE A 144 27.06 -23.48 12.57
CA ILE A 144 27.85 -22.98 13.70
C ILE A 144 27.97 -24.06 14.79
N SER A 145 26.99 -24.95 14.87
CA SER A 145 27.00 -26.15 15.71
C SER A 145 28.14 -27.12 15.35
N ALA A 146 28.59 -27.13 14.10
CA ALA A 146 29.73 -27.93 13.63
C ALA A 146 31.11 -27.31 13.95
N VAL A 147 31.16 -26.06 14.43
CA VAL A 147 32.44 -25.39 14.76
C VAL A 147 33.05 -25.94 16.05
N LYS A 148 32.22 -26.45 16.99
CA LYS A 148 32.71 -27.07 18.23
C LYS A 148 33.49 -28.38 18.01
N SER A 149 33.40 -29.01 16.83
CA SER A 149 34.09 -30.26 16.50
C SER A 149 35.31 -30.11 15.59
N ARG A 150 35.59 -28.90 15.08
CA ARG A 150 36.85 -28.63 14.37
C ARG A 150 37.97 -28.46 15.41
N LYS A 151 38.52 -29.60 15.86
CA LYS A 151 39.88 -29.66 16.40
C LYS A 151 40.79 -28.82 15.50
N ALA A 152 41.67 -28.04 16.12
CA ALA A 152 42.72 -27.26 15.46
C ALA A 152 43.49 -28.12 14.45
N GLY A 153 42.99 -28.20 13.22
CA GLY A 153 43.66 -28.81 12.09
C GLY A 153 44.65 -27.79 11.58
N SER A 154 45.91 -28.01 11.93
CA SER A 154 47.09 -27.21 11.57
C SER A 154 47.38 -27.23 10.05
N ASN A 155 46.44 -26.77 9.23
CA ASN A 155 46.64 -26.58 7.79
C ASN A 155 46.87 -25.10 7.43
N VAL A 156 47.31 -24.29 8.38
CA VAL A 156 47.93 -23.00 8.11
C VAL A 156 49.40 -23.27 7.83
N PHE A 157 49.78 -23.30 6.55
CA PHE A 157 51.19 -23.33 6.17
C PHE A 157 51.87 -22.05 6.68
N PRO A 158 52.94 -22.15 7.49
CA PRO A 158 53.69 -20.96 7.87
C PRO A 158 54.35 -20.39 6.61
N ILE A 159 53.99 -19.16 6.26
CA ILE A 159 54.72 -18.39 5.26
C ILE A 159 56.12 -18.20 5.82
N LYS A 160 57.11 -18.88 5.24
CA LYS A 160 58.52 -18.67 5.60
C LYS A 160 58.84 -17.18 5.40
N PRO A 161 59.36 -16.47 6.41
CA PRO A 161 59.85 -15.12 6.19
C PRO A 161 60.98 -15.19 5.18
N SER A 162 60.86 -14.46 4.07
CA SER A 162 61.93 -14.32 3.10
C SER A 162 63.12 -13.67 3.80
N ALA A 163 64.25 -14.37 3.88
CA ALA A 163 65.49 -13.82 4.37
C ALA A 163 65.86 -12.60 3.50
N GLY A 164 65.72 -11.40 4.07
CA GLY A 164 66.23 -10.18 3.46
C GLY A 164 67.74 -10.33 3.28
N LYS A 165 68.20 -10.24 2.03
CA LYS A 165 69.62 -10.04 1.74
C LYS A 165 70.02 -8.69 2.34
N PRO A 166 71.13 -8.59 3.09
CA PRO A 166 71.66 -7.29 3.47
C PRO A 166 72.10 -6.57 2.20
N GLY A 167 71.49 -5.41 1.95
CA GLY A 167 71.96 -4.45 0.96
C GLY A 167 73.34 -3.92 1.37
N ARG A 168 74.15 -3.67 0.34
CA ARG A 168 75.51 -3.11 0.41
C ARG A 168 75.57 -1.78 1.15
#